data_AF-A0A7W1TVE1-F1
#
_entry.id   AF-A0A7W1TVE1-F1
#
_cell.length_a   1.000
_cell.length_b   1.000
_cell.length_c   1.000
_cell.angle_alpha   90.00
_cell.angle_beta   90.00
_cell.angle_gamma   90.00
#
_symmetry.space_group_name_H-M   'P 1'
#
loop_
_entity.id
_entity.type
_entity.pdbx_description
1 polymer ?
#
loop_
_entity_poly.entity_id
_entity_poly.type
_entity_poly.pdbx_seq_one_letter_code
_entity_poly.pdbx_strand_id
1 'polypeptide(L)'
;MSELTDLRRRVRQAIQDAKRKAADRRTARDEASTAWATAVAEVVEPEATVMAAALTGEGLPFRLETPRGTIRLVSERSADDYIEIVLDESDERDVPDVIGRSVIGRGRQSVTVLEEPLGAPSDLAPDRITAFFLNAIGPWIR
;
A
#
# COMPACT_ATOMS: atom_id res chain seq x y z
N MET A 1 24.86 -0.65 45.00
CA MET A 1 23.65 -0.27 44.24
C MET A 1 22.61 -1.36 44.42
N SER A 2 21.34 -1.01 44.66
CA SER A 2 20.28 -2.01 44.78
C SER A 2 19.72 -2.37 43.41
N GLU A 3 19.38 -3.64 43.22
CA GLU A 3 18.75 -4.19 42.00
C GLU A 3 17.52 -3.39 41.56
N LEU A 4 16.72 -2.90 42.52
CA LEU A 4 15.57 -2.04 42.27
C LEU A 4 15.95 -0.69 41.63
N THR A 5 17.09 -0.11 42.02
CA THR A 5 17.56 1.17 41.47
C THR A 5 18.02 1.00 40.02
N ASP A 6 18.73 -0.09 39.74
CA ASP A 6 19.17 -0.44 38.38
C ASP A 6 18.00 -0.77 37.46
N LEU A 7 17.02 -1.54 37.96
CA LEU A 7 15.79 -1.84 37.22
C LEU A 7 15.00 -0.56 36.92
N ARG A 8 14.82 0.33 37.90
CA ARG A 8 14.15 1.64 37.69
C ARG A 8 14.86 2.49 36.64
N ARG A 9 16.19 2.48 36.58
CA ARG A 9 16.95 3.17 35.52
C ARG A 9 16.65 2.57 34.14
N ARG A 10 16.71 1.24 34.01
CA ARG A 10 16.43 0.54 32.74
C ARG A 10 15.00 0.77 32.27
N VAL A 11 14.02 0.72 33.16
CA VAL A 11 12.61 1.00 32.85
C VAL A 11 12.43 2.44 32.36
N ARG A 12 13.04 3.43 33.03
CA ARG A 12 12.99 4.83 32.56
C ARG A 12 13.60 4.99 31.17
N GLN A 13 14.72 4.32 30.90
CA GLN A 13 15.34 4.35 29.57
C GLN A 13 14.41 3.78 28.50
N ALA A 14 13.84 2.59 28.75
CA ALA A 14 12.91 1.95 27.81
C ALA A 14 11.67 2.82 27.53
N ILE A 15 11.14 3.53 28.54
CA ILE A 15 10.03 4.48 28.37
C ILE A 15 10.45 5.65 27.46
N GLN A 16 11.64 6.22 27.67
CA GLN A 16 12.13 7.33 26.84
C GLN A 16 12.38 6.89 25.40
N ASP A 17 12.93 5.69 25.20
CA ASP A 17 13.16 5.12 23.88
C ASP A 17 11.83 4.84 23.16
N ALA A 18 10.84 4.29 23.86
CA ALA A 18 9.51 4.07 23.32
C ALA A 18 8.82 5.38 22.91
N LYS A 19 8.93 6.43 23.73
CA LYS A 19 8.39 7.76 23.40
C LYS A 19 9.05 8.37 22.17
N ARG A 20 10.38 8.27 22.07
CA ARG A 20 11.14 8.76 20.91
C ARG A 20 10.70 8.03 19.64
N LYS A 21 10.71 6.69 19.65
CA LYS A 21 10.23 5.87 18.52
C LYS A 21 8.81 6.20 18.11
N ALA A 22 7.91 6.46 19.05
CA ALA A 22 6.54 6.86 18.74
C ALA A 22 6.47 8.23 18.04
N ALA A 23 7.30 9.19 18.45
CA ALA A 23 7.40 10.49 17.79
C ALA A 23 7.99 10.35 16.38
N ASP A 24 9.09 9.59 16.23
CA ASP A 24 9.77 9.37 14.96
C ASP A 24 8.84 8.67 13.95
N ARG A 25 8.09 7.63 14.38
CA ARG A 25 7.09 6.95 13.54
C ARG A 25 5.96 7.88 13.10
N ARG A 26 5.54 8.82 13.95
CA ARG A 26 4.51 9.80 13.58
C ARG A 26 5.00 10.73 12.49
N THR A 27 6.22 11.25 12.63
CA THR A 27 6.85 12.09 11.61
C THR A 27 7.00 11.33 10.29
N ALA A 28 7.49 10.08 10.33
CA ALA A 28 7.63 9.25 9.14
C ALA A 28 6.28 8.98 8.45
N ARG A 29 5.19 8.79 9.20
CA ARG A 29 3.83 8.66 8.66
C ARG A 29 3.33 9.92 7.98
N ASP A 30 3.48 11.06 8.62
CA ASP A 30 3.04 12.35 8.06
C ASP A 30 3.80 12.66 6.76
N GLU A 31 5.11 12.38 6.72
CA GLU A 31 5.96 12.49 5.53
C GLU A 31 5.53 11.53 4.42
N ALA A 32 5.34 10.25 4.75
CA ALA A 32 4.91 9.23 3.79
C ALA A 32 3.51 9.50 3.22
N SER A 33 2.58 9.97 4.04
CA SER A 33 1.22 10.34 3.62
C SER A 33 1.25 11.50 2.62
N THR A 34 2.10 12.50 2.87
CA THR A 34 2.30 13.63 1.96
C THR A 34 2.93 13.17 0.64
N ALA A 35 4.00 12.36 0.71
CA ALA A 35 4.65 11.80 -0.48
C ALA A 35 3.69 10.90 -1.28
N TRP A 36 2.83 10.15 -0.59
CA TRP A 36 1.83 9.29 -1.22
C TRP A 36 0.78 10.09 -1.98
N ALA A 37 0.29 11.21 -1.41
CA ALA A 37 -0.63 12.09 -2.13
C ALA A 37 -0.02 12.63 -3.43
N THR A 38 1.25 13.00 -3.42
CA THR A 38 2.00 13.40 -4.62
C THR A 38 2.14 12.24 -5.61
N ALA A 39 2.59 11.07 -5.15
CA ALA A 39 2.80 9.90 -6.01
C ALA A 39 1.49 9.41 -6.65
N VAL A 40 0.37 9.48 -5.93
CA VAL A 40 -0.96 9.17 -6.49
C VAL A 40 -1.27 10.06 -7.68
N ALA A 41 -1.14 11.38 -7.51
CA ALA A 41 -1.51 12.34 -8.54
C ALA A 41 -0.55 12.29 -9.75
N GLU A 42 0.74 12.07 -9.51
CA GLU A 42 1.77 12.19 -10.55
C GLU A 42 2.12 10.86 -11.24
N VAL A 43 1.92 9.72 -10.56
CA VAL A 43 2.37 8.41 -11.03
C VAL A 43 1.25 7.39 -11.02
N VAL A 44 0.66 7.10 -9.86
CA VAL A 44 -0.20 5.91 -9.71
C VAL A 44 -1.54 6.06 -10.44
N GLU A 45 -2.22 7.20 -10.31
CA GLU A 45 -3.51 7.43 -10.96
C GLU A 45 -3.38 7.53 -12.50
N PRO A 46 -2.39 8.23 -13.07
CA PRO A 46 -2.13 8.19 -14.52
C PRO A 46 -1.89 6.76 -15.04
N GLU A 47 -1.00 6.00 -14.40
CA GLU A 47 -0.69 4.62 -14.83
C GLU A 47 -1.90 3.68 -14.69
N ALA A 48 -2.67 3.81 -13.61
CA ALA A 48 -3.90 3.04 -13.43
C ALA A 48 -4.96 3.39 -14.50
N THR A 49 -5.08 4.67 -14.87
CA THR A 49 -6.00 5.12 -15.93
C THR A 49 -5.62 4.53 -17.29
N VAL A 50 -4.34 4.58 -17.65
CA VAL A 50 -3.82 3.97 -18.88
C VAL A 50 -4.03 2.46 -18.88
N MET A 51 -3.75 1.80 -17.76
CA MET A 51 -3.96 0.35 -17.60
C MET A 51 -5.44 -0.03 -17.76
N ALA A 52 -6.37 0.70 -17.13
CA ALA A 52 -7.81 0.45 -17.26
C ALA A 52 -8.28 0.56 -18.72
N ALA A 53 -7.81 1.57 -19.45
CA ALA A 53 -8.12 1.75 -20.86
C ALA A 53 -7.55 0.61 -21.72
N ALA A 54 -6.31 0.20 -21.47
CA ALA A 54 -5.67 -0.92 -22.16
C ALA A 54 -6.41 -2.24 -21.92
N LEU A 55 -6.72 -2.57 -20.66
CA LEU A 55 -7.46 -3.78 -20.30
C LEU A 55 -8.85 -3.81 -20.94
N THR A 56 -9.54 -2.67 -21.00
CA THR A 56 -10.84 -2.56 -21.68
C THR A 56 -10.71 -2.88 -23.17
N GLY A 57 -9.66 -2.41 -23.84
CA GLY A 57 -9.36 -2.72 -25.23
C GLY A 57 -9.14 -4.22 -25.49
N GLU A 58 -8.57 -4.93 -24.52
CA GLU A 58 -8.36 -6.39 -24.55
C GLU A 58 -9.57 -7.20 -24.05
N GLY A 59 -10.72 -6.55 -23.83
CA GLY A 59 -11.94 -7.22 -23.37
C GLY A 59 -11.91 -7.63 -21.90
N LEU A 60 -11.05 -7.03 -21.08
CA LEU A 60 -11.04 -7.12 -19.62
C LEU A 60 -11.47 -5.78 -19.03
N PRO A 61 -12.79 -5.49 -18.93
CA PRO A 61 -13.23 -4.18 -18.48
C PRO A 61 -12.92 -3.98 -16.98
N PHE A 62 -12.12 -2.96 -16.70
CA PHE A 62 -11.80 -2.49 -15.35
C PHE A 62 -12.15 -1.01 -15.23
N ARG A 63 -12.64 -0.60 -14.07
CA ARG A 63 -12.91 0.79 -13.73
C ARG A 63 -12.02 1.23 -12.58
N LEU A 64 -11.47 2.44 -12.70
CA LEU A 64 -10.69 3.09 -11.66
C LEU A 64 -11.60 3.64 -10.55
N GLU A 65 -11.26 3.35 -9.30
CA GLU A 65 -11.87 3.91 -8.10
C GLU A 65 -10.79 4.41 -7.13
N THR A 66 -11.03 5.55 -6.48
CA THR A 66 -10.04 6.19 -5.58
C THR A 66 -10.53 6.36 -4.13
N PRO A 67 -10.96 5.29 -3.44
CA PRO A 67 -11.52 5.40 -2.10
C PRO A 67 -10.45 5.81 -1.07
N ARG A 68 -10.64 6.95 -0.40
CA ARG A 68 -9.84 7.38 0.76
C ARG A 68 -8.31 7.33 0.50
N GLY A 69 -7.87 7.74 -0.69
CA GLY A 69 -6.45 7.77 -1.06
C GLY A 69 -5.86 6.41 -1.43
N THR A 70 -6.67 5.37 -1.60
CA THR A 70 -6.27 4.10 -2.24
C THR A 70 -6.60 4.17 -3.72
N ILE A 71 -5.76 3.59 -4.58
CA ILE A 71 -6.06 3.42 -6.01
C ILE A 71 -6.55 1.99 -6.23
N ARG A 72 -7.70 1.81 -6.87
CA ARG A 72 -8.27 0.50 -7.21
C ARG A 72 -8.66 0.42 -8.67
N LEU A 73 -8.23 -0.65 -9.33
CA LEU A 73 -8.83 -1.12 -10.58
C LEU A 73 -9.82 -2.23 -10.24
N VAL A 74 -11.11 -1.94 -10.33
CA VAL A 74 -12.19 -2.87 -10.02
C VAL A 74 -12.70 -3.50 -11.32
N SER A 75 -12.79 -4.82 -11.35
CA SER A 75 -13.35 -5.55 -12.49
C SER A 75 -14.83 -5.21 -12.64
N GLU A 76 -15.26 -4.85 -13.86
CA GLU A 76 -16.69 -4.61 -14.11
C GLU A 76 -17.52 -5.91 -14.10
N ARG A 77 -16.84 -7.07 -14.17
CA ARG A 77 -17.50 -8.39 -14.11
C ARG A 77 -17.82 -8.82 -12.68
N SER A 78 -17.10 -8.29 -11.69
CA SER A 78 -17.26 -8.62 -10.27
C SER A 78 -16.65 -7.50 -9.44
N ALA A 79 -17.46 -6.80 -8.63
CA ALA A 79 -16.97 -5.73 -7.76
C ALA A 79 -16.07 -6.26 -6.62
N ASP A 80 -16.11 -7.55 -6.33
CA ASP A 80 -15.26 -8.21 -5.34
C ASP A 80 -13.85 -8.55 -5.90
N ASP A 81 -13.66 -8.36 -7.21
CA ASP A 81 -12.43 -8.64 -7.94
C ASP A 81 -11.74 -7.31 -8.29
N TYR A 82 -10.58 -7.05 -7.70
CA TYR A 82 -9.88 -5.79 -7.92
C TYR A 82 -8.37 -5.91 -7.74
N ILE A 83 -7.66 -4.95 -8.32
CA ILE A 83 -6.25 -4.69 -8.04
C ILE A 83 -6.18 -3.38 -7.27
N GLU A 84 -5.48 -3.34 -6.14
CA GLU A 84 -5.32 -2.13 -5.33
C GLU A 84 -3.86 -1.75 -5.12
N ILE A 85 -3.60 -0.45 -5.02
CA ILE A 85 -2.33 0.12 -4.58
C ILE A 85 -2.63 1.06 -3.41
N VAL A 86 -1.97 0.83 -2.29
CA VAL A 86 -2.25 1.48 -1.02
C VAL A 86 -0.96 1.75 -0.25
N LEU A 87 -0.92 2.88 0.48
CA LEU A 87 0.11 3.12 1.49
C LEU A 87 -0.18 2.28 2.73
N ASP A 88 0.72 1.35 3.07
CA ASP A 88 0.68 0.59 4.31
C ASP A 88 1.35 1.38 5.44
N GLU A 89 0.50 1.95 6.30
CA GLU A 89 0.93 2.68 7.50
C GLU A 89 0.86 1.82 8.78
N SER A 90 0.75 0.50 8.66
CA SER A 90 0.62 -0.41 9.81
C SER A 90 1.70 -0.19 10.88
N ASP A 91 1.34 -0.36 12.15
CA ASP A 91 2.26 -0.22 13.29
C ASP A 91 3.37 -1.29 13.32
N GLU A 92 3.28 -2.31 12.47
CA GLU A 92 4.26 -3.39 12.34
C GLU A 92 5.53 -2.92 11.62
N ARG A 93 5.47 -1.80 10.88
CA ARG A 93 6.59 -1.21 10.16
C ARG A 93 7.03 0.10 10.79
N ASP A 94 8.35 0.31 10.86
CA ASP A 94 8.92 1.58 11.32
C ASP A 94 8.79 2.69 10.27
N VAL A 95 8.77 2.34 8.99
CA VAL A 95 8.60 3.25 7.85
C VAL A 95 7.45 2.76 6.98
N PRO A 96 6.45 3.61 6.66
CA PRO A 96 5.37 3.25 5.75
C PRO A 96 5.88 2.91 4.35
N ASP A 97 5.21 1.96 3.70
CA ASP A 97 5.61 1.43 2.41
C ASP A 97 4.39 1.29 1.50
N VAL A 98 4.55 1.43 0.18
CA VAL A 98 3.42 1.24 -0.74
C VAL A 98 3.32 -0.23 -1.10
N ILE A 99 2.12 -0.78 -1.02
CA ILE A 99 1.83 -2.18 -1.32
C ILE A 99 0.83 -2.25 -2.46
N GLY A 100 1.12 -3.13 -3.41
CA GLY A 100 0.18 -3.54 -4.46
C GLY A 100 -0.46 -4.88 -4.11
N ARG A 101 -1.77 -5.01 -4.33
CA ARG A 101 -2.51 -6.27 -4.13
C ARG A 101 -3.39 -6.60 -5.32
N SER A 102 -3.51 -7.89 -5.62
CA SER A 102 -4.57 -8.44 -6.48
C SER A 102 -5.50 -9.27 -5.62
N VAL A 103 -6.79 -9.01 -5.69
CA VAL A 103 -7.82 -9.59 -4.84
C VAL A 103 -8.94 -10.17 -5.69
N ILE A 104 -9.33 -11.41 -5.38
CA ILE A 104 -10.39 -12.13 -6.08
C ILE A 104 -11.49 -12.53 -5.09
N GLY A 105 -12.73 -12.23 -5.45
CA GLY A 105 -13.91 -12.72 -4.76
C GLY A 105 -14.08 -14.23 -4.92
N ARG A 106 -14.28 -14.92 -3.81
CA ARG A 106 -14.63 -16.34 -3.73
C ARG A 106 -15.88 -16.51 -2.88
N GLY A 107 -17.04 -16.37 -3.51
CA GLY A 107 -18.34 -16.49 -2.85
C GLY A 107 -18.57 -15.35 -1.87
N ARG A 108 -18.50 -15.62 -0.56
CA ARG A 108 -18.70 -14.59 0.50
C ARG A 108 -17.39 -14.04 1.08
N GLN A 109 -16.26 -14.42 0.51
CA GLN A 109 -14.92 -14.06 0.98
C GLN A 109 -14.11 -13.49 -0.16
N SER A 110 -13.16 -12.62 0.16
CA SER A 110 -12.13 -12.18 -0.79
C SER A 110 -10.81 -12.85 -0.44
N VAL A 111 -9.99 -13.14 -1.45
CA VAL A 111 -8.67 -13.73 -1.29
C VAL A 111 -7.65 -12.85 -2.00
N THR A 112 -6.65 -12.38 -1.26
CA THR A 112 -5.47 -11.75 -1.83
C THR A 112 -4.63 -12.82 -2.53
N VAL A 113 -4.50 -12.71 -3.85
CA VAL A 113 -3.77 -13.67 -4.68
C VAL A 113 -2.37 -13.19 -5.05
N LEU A 114 -2.15 -11.87 -4.99
CA LEU A 114 -0.84 -11.25 -5.11
C LEU A 114 -0.76 -10.14 -4.07
N GLU A 115 0.37 -10.05 -3.37
CA GLU A 115 0.73 -8.91 -2.53
C GLU A 115 2.23 -8.66 -2.69
N GLU A 116 2.61 -7.44 -3.07
CA GLU A 116 4.01 -7.07 -3.27
C GLU A 116 4.30 -5.66 -2.75
N PRO A 117 5.45 -5.44 -2.08
CA PRO A 117 5.93 -4.10 -1.81
C PRO A 117 6.35 -3.42 -3.11
N LEU A 118 5.91 -2.18 -3.28
CA LEU A 118 6.26 -1.32 -4.40
C LEU A 118 7.35 -0.31 -4.03
N GLY A 119 7.59 -0.11 -2.73
CA GLY A 119 8.63 0.77 -2.20
C GLY A 119 8.06 2.04 -1.58
N ALA A 120 8.97 2.88 -1.08
CA ALA A 120 8.60 4.13 -0.45
C ALA A 120 7.79 5.00 -1.43
N PRO A 121 6.77 5.75 -0.94
CA PRO A 121 5.93 6.55 -1.82
C PRO A 121 6.71 7.60 -2.62
N SER A 122 7.83 8.11 -2.09
CA SER A 122 8.73 9.05 -2.78
C SER A 122 9.49 8.45 -3.96
N ASP A 123 9.62 7.13 -3.99
CA ASP A 123 10.50 6.41 -4.91
C ASP A 123 9.68 5.65 -5.98
N LEU A 124 8.36 5.84 -6.00
CA LEU A 124 7.48 5.20 -6.96
C LEU A 124 7.74 5.72 -8.37
N ALA A 125 8.13 4.80 -9.25
CA ALA A 125 8.35 5.06 -10.67
C ALA A 125 7.18 4.50 -11.51
N PRO A 126 6.80 5.16 -12.62
CA PRO A 126 5.77 4.67 -13.53
C PRO A 126 5.98 3.20 -13.94
N ASP A 127 7.17 2.86 -14.42
CA ASP A 127 7.51 1.50 -14.85
C ASP A 127 7.30 0.43 -13.77
N ARG A 128 7.54 0.77 -12.49
CA ARG A 128 7.32 -0.16 -11.36
C ARG A 128 5.82 -0.40 -11.17
N ILE A 129 5.00 0.64 -11.28
CA ILE A 129 3.54 0.56 -11.18
C ILE A 129 2.96 -0.24 -12.35
N THR A 130 3.38 0.06 -13.58
CA THR A 130 2.96 -0.67 -14.78
C THR A 130 3.34 -2.14 -14.68
N ALA A 131 4.58 -2.45 -14.28
CA ALA A 131 5.04 -3.82 -14.11
C ALA A 131 4.23 -4.58 -13.05
N PHE A 132 3.89 -3.92 -11.93
CA PHE A 132 3.01 -4.51 -10.94
C PHE A 132 1.63 -4.81 -11.52
N PHE A 133 0.98 -3.87 -12.22
CA PHE A 133 -0.33 -4.11 -12.82
C PHE A 133 -0.32 -5.29 -13.81
N LEU A 134 0.71 -5.36 -14.66
CA LEU A 134 0.87 -6.46 -15.62
C LEU A 134 1.01 -7.84 -14.93
N ASN A 135 1.68 -7.90 -13.78
CA ASN A 135 1.74 -9.12 -12.99
C ASN A 135 0.40 -9.41 -12.30
N ALA A 136 -0.22 -8.37 -11.74
CA ALA A 136 -1.43 -8.46 -10.92
C ALA A 136 -2.66 -8.94 -11.70
N ILE A 137 -2.73 -8.73 -13.02
CA ILE A 137 -3.84 -9.18 -13.87
C ILE A 137 -3.86 -10.68 -14.17
N GLY A 138 -2.83 -11.44 -13.76
CA GLY A 138 -2.73 -12.89 -13.99
C GLY A 138 -4.01 -13.70 -13.72
N PRO A 139 -4.78 -13.44 -12.64
CA PRO A 139 -6.03 -14.16 -12.35
C PRO A 139 -7.14 -14.03 -13.39
N TRP A 140 -7.13 -12.98 -14.22
CA TRP A 140 -8.14 -12.73 -15.26
C TRP A 140 -7.72 -13.19 -16.66
N ILE A 141 -6.46 -13.61 -16.83
CA ILE A 141 -5.93 -14.17 -18.07
C ILE A 141 -6.17 -15.68 -18.05
N ARG A 142 -6.82 -16.22 -19.08
CA ARG A 142 -7.02 -17.65 -19.29
C ARG A 142 -6.28 -18.13 -20.52
#